data_AF-A0A7V8YJD5-F1
#
_entry.id   AF-A0A7V8YJD5-F1
#
_cell.length_a   1.000
_cell.length_b   1.000
_cell.length_c   1.000
_cell.angle_alpha   90.00
_cell.angle_beta   90.00
_cell.angle_gamma   90.00
#
_symmetry.space_group_name_H-M   'P 1'
#
loop_
_entity.id
_entity.type
_entity.pdbx_description
1 polymer ?
#
loop_
_entity_poly.entity_id
_entity_poly.type
_entity_poly.pdbx_seq_one_letter_code
_entity_poly.pdbx_strand_id
1 'polypeptide(L)'
;MPADEDWAVAVERAGALFGADVDARVISPRSVARFARVAAHAEQLRAPAADLVAVLGELLPQVGVDLDDHPARVHTAEVGERLLGALRRADGPAALVSALARAEVDVPLVTLGKSMSTASEVAQALRSADWQMLHQLQRLDVPGAEQIRDTLRIGAVTNEDAANLAKLLREARDRTLDLIVVPAPAPRPTPPRPPTPDTVTLTGTRDEVLGRLRETLPERGRIEVTYRRLDDGDR
;
A
#
# COMPACT_ATOMS: atom_id res chain seq x y z
N MET A 1 21.53 -26.75 35.88
CA MET A 1 20.78 -27.27 34.72
C MET A 1 19.38 -26.69 34.79
N PRO A 2 18.73 -26.38 33.65
CA PRO A 2 17.34 -25.92 33.62
C PRO A 2 16.38 -27.03 34.09
N ALA A 3 15.16 -26.65 34.49
CA ALA A 3 14.10 -27.62 34.81
C ALA A 3 13.58 -28.28 33.52
N ASP A 4 13.15 -29.54 33.62
CA ASP A 4 12.67 -30.32 32.47
C ASP A 4 11.44 -29.69 31.80
N GLU A 5 10.54 -29.12 32.60
CA GLU A 5 9.34 -28.40 32.12
C GLU A 5 9.70 -27.11 31.37
N ASP A 6 10.70 -26.37 31.84
CA ASP A 6 11.19 -25.17 31.16
C ASP A 6 11.87 -25.54 29.83
N TRP A 7 12.53 -26.70 29.75
CA TRP A 7 13.32 -27.09 28.59
C TRP A 7 12.49 -27.25 27.32
N ALA A 8 11.40 -28.01 27.38
CA ALA A 8 10.56 -28.26 26.20
C ALA A 8 9.98 -26.96 25.64
N VAL A 9 9.44 -26.11 26.51
CA VAL A 9 8.86 -24.80 26.14
C VAL A 9 9.94 -23.87 25.57
N ALA A 10 11.13 -23.83 26.18
CA ALA A 10 12.23 -23.02 25.67
C ALA A 10 12.70 -23.48 24.30
N VAL A 11 12.80 -24.80 24.06
CA VAL A 11 13.18 -25.34 22.74
C VAL A 11 12.15 -24.98 21.67
N GLU A 12 10.86 -25.15 21.97
CA GLU A 12 9.77 -24.76 21.06
C GLU A 12 9.85 -23.27 20.71
N ARG A 13 9.92 -22.39 21.73
CA ARG A 13 10.01 -20.94 21.53
C ARG A 13 11.30 -20.54 20.83
N ALA A 14 12.42 -21.20 21.11
CA ALA A 14 13.69 -20.95 20.45
C ALA A 14 13.62 -21.27 18.95
N GLY A 15 12.95 -22.38 18.59
CA GLY A 15 12.67 -22.73 17.21
C GLY A 15 11.74 -21.74 16.52
N ALA A 16 10.61 -21.42 17.15
CA ALA A 16 9.57 -20.57 16.56
C ALA A 16 10.01 -19.10 16.39
N LEU A 17 10.74 -18.54 17.37
CA LEU A 17 11.09 -17.12 17.40
C LEU A 17 12.47 -16.82 16.79
N PHE A 18 13.40 -17.76 16.89
CA PHE A 18 14.81 -17.52 16.53
C PHE A 18 15.36 -18.55 15.54
N GLY A 19 14.54 -19.49 15.05
CA GLY A 19 14.96 -20.53 14.10
C GLY A 19 16.00 -21.50 14.67
N ALA A 20 16.07 -21.65 15.99
CA ALA A 20 17.04 -22.51 16.63
C ALA A 20 16.63 -23.99 16.53
N ASP A 21 17.57 -24.83 16.08
CA ASP A 21 17.38 -26.29 16.03
C ASP A 21 18.04 -26.97 17.24
N VAL A 22 17.20 -27.33 18.23
CA VAL A 22 17.59 -28.01 19.46
C VAL A 22 16.63 -29.19 19.69
N ASP A 23 17.14 -30.38 20.00
CA ASP A 23 16.29 -31.54 20.32
C ASP A 23 15.69 -31.40 21.72
N ALA A 24 14.36 -31.29 21.80
CA ALA A 24 13.61 -31.16 23.05
C ALA A 24 13.77 -32.38 23.98
N ARG A 25 14.16 -33.55 23.47
CA ARG A 25 14.29 -34.79 24.26
C ARG A 25 15.64 -34.93 24.96
N VAL A 26 16.61 -34.06 24.65
CA VAL A 26 17.99 -34.20 25.13
C VAL A 26 18.42 -32.96 25.92
N ILE A 27 18.39 -33.07 27.25
CA ILE A 27 18.92 -32.06 28.17
C ILE A 27 20.36 -32.43 28.50
N SER A 28 21.31 -31.62 28.02
CA SER A 28 22.73 -31.81 28.24
C SER A 28 23.45 -30.46 28.28
N PRO A 29 24.63 -30.35 28.90
CA PRO A 29 25.42 -29.11 28.86
C PRO A 29 25.67 -28.61 27.42
N ARG A 30 25.84 -29.54 26.46
CA ARG A 30 26.03 -29.21 25.04
C ARG A 30 24.77 -28.65 24.39
N SER A 31 23.60 -29.22 24.65
CA SER A 31 22.32 -28.70 24.13
C SER A 31 21.97 -27.37 24.76
N VAL A 32 22.17 -27.21 26.07
CA VAL A 32 22.01 -25.92 26.78
C VAL A 32 22.96 -24.86 26.22
N ALA A 33 24.21 -25.19 25.93
CA ALA A 33 25.17 -24.25 25.34
C ALA A 33 24.75 -23.71 23.95
N ARG A 34 23.88 -24.42 23.21
CA ARG A 34 23.36 -23.93 21.92
C ARG A 34 22.50 -22.68 22.04
N PHE A 35 21.93 -22.43 23.22
CA PHE A 35 21.17 -21.21 23.50
C PHE A 35 22.03 -19.94 23.47
N ALA A 36 23.36 -20.05 23.45
CA ALA A 36 24.23 -18.89 23.17
C ALA A 36 23.92 -18.23 21.81
N ARG A 37 23.49 -19.01 20.80
CA ARG A 37 23.07 -18.47 19.49
C ARG A 37 21.75 -17.72 19.58
N VAL A 38 20.82 -18.22 20.41
CA VAL A 38 19.56 -17.53 20.72
C VAL A 38 19.85 -16.19 21.40
N ALA A 39 20.77 -16.16 22.37
CA ALA A 39 21.20 -14.93 23.03
C ALA A 39 21.76 -13.91 22.04
N ALA A 40 22.65 -14.36 21.14
CA ALA A 40 23.27 -13.50 20.14
C ALA A 40 22.23 -12.93 19.16
N HIS A 41 21.28 -13.74 18.71
CA HIS A 41 20.22 -13.29 17.82
C HIS A 41 19.23 -12.35 18.53
N ALA A 42 18.85 -12.65 19.77
CA ALA A 42 18.01 -11.77 20.59
C ALA A 42 18.68 -10.39 20.81
N GLU A 43 19.99 -10.34 21.02
CA GLU A 43 20.70 -9.07 21.15
C GLU A 43 20.62 -8.22 19.88
N GLN A 44 20.69 -8.84 18.69
CA GLN A 44 20.56 -8.15 17.41
C GLN A 44 19.18 -7.52 17.23
N LEU A 45 18.13 -8.16 17.75
CA LEU A 45 16.74 -7.71 17.62
C LEU A 45 16.34 -6.66 18.68
N ARG A 46 17.11 -6.53 19.77
CA ARG A 46 16.75 -5.70 20.92
C ARG A 46 16.58 -4.22 20.58
N ALA A 47 17.58 -3.62 19.93
CA ALA A 47 17.51 -2.21 19.57
C ALA A 47 16.38 -1.93 18.55
N PRO A 48 16.25 -2.70 17.45
CA PRO A 48 15.10 -2.57 16.55
C PRO A 48 13.73 -2.74 17.21
N ALA A 49 13.56 -3.66 18.15
CA ALA A 49 12.28 -3.89 18.81
C ALA A 49 11.88 -2.73 19.73
N ALA A 50 12.82 -2.23 20.55
CA ALA A 50 12.59 -1.05 21.38
C ALA A 50 12.29 0.20 20.54
N ASP A 51 13.01 0.34 19.42
CA ASP A 51 12.80 1.41 18.46
C ASP A 51 11.40 1.35 17.83
N LEU A 52 10.95 0.16 17.44
CA LEU A 52 9.60 -0.04 16.90
C LEU A 52 8.52 0.40 17.88
N VAL A 53 8.60 0.02 19.16
CA VAL A 53 7.62 0.43 20.18
C VAL A 53 7.53 1.95 20.27
N ALA A 54 8.69 2.63 20.35
CA ALA A 54 8.73 4.09 20.40
C ALA A 54 8.11 4.74 19.16
N VAL A 55 8.47 4.27 17.97
CA VAL A 55 7.97 4.80 16.69
C VAL A 55 6.47 4.57 16.51
N LEU A 56 5.96 3.40 16.91
CA LEU A 56 4.52 3.12 16.86
C LEU A 56 3.74 4.05 17.78
N GLY A 57 4.22 4.26 19.01
CA GLY A 57 3.60 5.18 19.96
C GLY A 57 3.61 6.64 19.49
N GLU A 58 4.63 7.05 18.75
CA GLU A 58 4.73 8.41 18.22
C GLU A 58 3.88 8.63 16.96
N LEU A 59 3.90 7.66 16.03
CA LEU A 59 3.45 7.89 14.65
C LEU A 59 2.08 7.29 14.33
N LEU A 60 1.61 6.25 15.03
CA LEU A 60 0.26 5.72 14.80
C LEU A 60 -0.88 6.74 15.08
N PRO A 61 -0.79 7.61 16.12
CA PRO A 61 -1.80 8.64 16.34
C PRO A 61 -1.99 9.59 15.14
N GLN A 62 -0.95 9.80 14.33
CA GLN A 62 -1.03 10.68 13.16
C GLN A 62 -1.91 10.12 12.02
N VAL A 63 -2.19 8.81 12.01
CA VAL A 63 -3.16 8.19 11.08
C VAL A 63 -4.51 7.92 11.74
N GLY A 64 -4.76 8.48 12.92
CA GLY A 64 -6.04 8.37 13.63
C GLY A 64 -6.24 7.02 14.33
N VAL A 65 -5.15 6.42 14.82
CA VAL A 65 -5.19 5.27 15.73
C VAL A 65 -5.15 5.77 17.16
N ASP A 66 -6.10 5.32 17.98
CA ASP A 66 -6.05 5.52 19.43
C ASP A 66 -5.17 4.44 20.08
N LEU A 67 -4.23 4.86 20.92
CA LEU A 67 -3.33 3.93 21.61
C LEU A 67 -3.97 3.36 22.88
N ASP A 68 -4.97 4.02 23.44
CA ASP A 68 -5.70 3.55 24.62
C ASP A 68 -6.52 2.28 24.32
N ASP A 69 -6.83 2.04 23.04
CA ASP A 69 -7.48 0.82 22.54
C ASP A 69 -6.53 -0.41 22.52
N HIS A 70 -5.27 -0.25 22.93
CA HIS A 70 -4.23 -1.29 22.89
C HIS A 70 -4.15 -2.01 21.53
N PRO A 71 -3.80 -1.30 20.43
CA PRO A 71 -3.74 -1.88 19.10
C PRO A 71 -2.87 -3.15 19.08
N ALA A 72 -3.35 -4.20 18.40
CA ALA A 72 -2.68 -5.51 18.38
C ALA A 72 -1.20 -5.42 17.97
N ARG A 73 -0.89 -4.55 17.00
CA ARG A 73 0.50 -4.27 16.57
C ARG A 73 1.37 -3.70 17.68
N VAL A 74 0.85 -2.74 18.45
CA VAL A 74 1.58 -2.10 19.56
C VAL A 74 1.82 -3.12 20.66
N HIS A 75 0.76 -3.83 21.08
CA HIS A 75 0.86 -4.89 22.10
C HIS A 75 1.89 -5.96 21.72
N THR A 76 1.87 -6.44 20.47
CA THR A 76 2.83 -7.44 20.00
C THR A 76 4.27 -6.91 20.02
N ALA A 77 4.50 -5.64 19.65
CA ALA A 77 5.81 -5.03 19.72
C ALA A 77 6.33 -4.92 21.16
N GLU A 78 5.46 -4.54 22.11
CA GLU A 78 5.77 -4.46 23.54
C GLU A 78 6.06 -5.83 24.17
N VAL A 79 5.31 -6.87 23.79
CA VAL A 79 5.61 -8.26 24.20
C VAL A 79 7.00 -8.67 23.69
N GLY A 80 7.33 -8.33 22.45
CA GLY A 80 8.66 -8.59 21.86
C GLY A 80 9.78 -7.86 22.60
N GLU A 81 9.61 -6.58 22.86
CA GLU A 81 10.57 -5.75 23.61
C GLU A 81 10.80 -6.31 25.03
N ARG A 82 9.72 -6.64 25.76
CA ARG A 82 9.80 -7.24 27.10
C ARG A 82 10.52 -8.59 27.08
N LEU A 83 10.19 -9.46 26.12
CA LEU A 83 10.85 -10.76 25.96
C LEU A 83 12.35 -10.58 25.75
N LEU A 84 12.75 -9.75 24.78
CA LEU A 84 14.17 -9.51 24.46
C LEU A 84 14.91 -8.88 25.67
N GLY A 85 14.24 -7.99 26.41
CA GLY A 85 14.76 -7.44 27.66
C GLY A 85 14.96 -8.51 28.75
N ALA A 86 14.04 -9.47 28.88
CA ALA A 86 14.17 -10.58 29.82
C ALA A 86 15.32 -11.52 29.44
N LEU A 87 15.48 -11.85 28.15
CA LEU A 87 16.59 -12.66 27.66
C LEU A 87 17.95 -11.99 27.88
N ARG A 88 18.03 -10.66 27.74
CA ARG A 88 19.27 -9.90 28.02
C ARG A 88 19.69 -9.93 29.48
N ARG A 89 18.74 -9.96 30.41
CA ARG A 89 19.00 -10.02 31.86
C ARG A 89 19.38 -11.42 32.34
N ALA A 90 19.19 -12.45 31.51
CA ALA A 90 19.51 -13.82 31.88
C ALA A 90 21.03 -14.04 31.98
N ASP A 91 21.50 -14.46 33.16
CA ASP A 91 22.91 -14.73 33.39
C ASP A 91 23.27 -16.17 33.00
N GLY A 92 23.68 -16.31 31.74
CA GLY A 92 24.16 -17.56 31.18
C GLY A 92 23.08 -18.50 30.62
N PRO A 93 23.50 -19.62 30.00
CA PRO A 93 22.60 -20.44 29.17
C PRO A 93 21.41 -21.07 29.90
N ALA A 94 21.57 -21.48 31.17
CA ALA A 94 20.48 -22.07 31.93
C ALA A 94 19.42 -21.01 32.33
N ALA A 95 19.87 -19.82 32.73
CA ALA A 95 18.97 -18.71 33.01
C ALA A 95 18.23 -18.27 31.74
N LEU A 96 18.88 -18.34 30.58
CA LEU A 96 18.28 -18.00 29.29
C LEU A 96 17.17 -18.98 28.90
N VAL A 97 17.37 -20.27 29.15
CA VAL A 97 16.32 -21.31 28.98
C VAL A 97 15.10 -20.97 29.84
N SER A 98 15.30 -20.73 31.14
CA SER A 98 14.18 -20.40 32.04
C SER A 98 13.52 -19.06 31.69
N ALA A 99 14.28 -18.05 31.28
CA ALA A 99 13.73 -16.77 30.84
C ALA A 99 12.86 -16.92 29.60
N LEU A 100 13.31 -17.72 28.62
CA LEU A 100 12.54 -17.97 27.41
C LEU A 100 11.28 -18.80 27.68
N ALA A 101 11.36 -19.81 28.54
CA ALA A 101 10.23 -20.65 28.91
C ALA A 101 9.14 -19.88 29.67
N ARG A 102 9.56 -19.02 30.61
CA ARG A 102 8.66 -18.35 31.56
C ARG A 102 8.22 -16.96 31.12
N ALA A 103 8.71 -16.45 29.99
CA ALA A 103 8.25 -15.19 29.47
C ALA A 103 6.73 -15.22 29.23
N GLU A 104 6.05 -14.17 29.66
CA GLU A 104 4.63 -13.95 29.38
C GLU A 104 4.47 -13.62 27.91
N VAL A 105 3.88 -14.54 27.17
CA VAL A 105 3.61 -14.40 25.74
C VAL A 105 2.16 -14.82 25.52
N ASP A 106 1.30 -13.83 25.32
CA ASP A 106 -0.13 -13.96 25.06
C ASP A 106 -0.48 -13.76 23.57
N VAL A 107 0.55 -13.58 22.73
CA VAL A 107 0.44 -13.47 21.27
C VAL A 107 0.96 -14.75 20.59
N PRO A 108 0.45 -15.12 19.41
CA PRO A 108 0.98 -16.26 18.66
C PRO A 108 2.48 -16.10 18.37
N LEU A 109 3.26 -17.17 18.57
CA LEU A 109 4.73 -17.12 18.41
C LEU A 109 5.16 -16.69 16.99
N VAL A 110 4.41 -17.09 15.96
CA VAL A 110 4.67 -16.68 14.57
C VAL A 110 4.52 -15.17 14.39
N THR A 111 3.49 -14.58 14.99
CA THR A 111 3.19 -13.15 14.96
C THR A 111 4.25 -12.36 15.71
N LEU A 112 4.66 -12.84 16.90
CA LEU A 112 5.73 -12.26 17.69
C LEU A 112 7.08 -12.29 16.95
N GLY A 113 7.44 -13.45 16.39
CA GLY A 113 8.66 -13.61 15.59
C GLY A 113 8.67 -12.69 14.37
N LYS A 114 7.53 -12.55 13.68
CA LYS A 114 7.38 -11.61 12.56
C LYS A 114 7.57 -10.16 13.00
N SER A 115 6.94 -9.74 14.10
CA SER A 115 7.10 -8.39 14.66
C SER A 115 8.57 -8.08 14.96
N MET A 116 9.26 -8.95 15.71
CA MET A 116 10.67 -8.73 16.07
C MET A 116 11.58 -8.70 14.84
N SER A 117 11.42 -9.64 13.91
CA SER A 117 12.29 -9.74 12.73
C SER A 117 12.11 -8.60 11.71
N THR A 118 10.92 -7.99 11.65
CA THR A 118 10.62 -6.86 10.75
C THR A 118 10.69 -5.50 11.43
N ALA A 119 10.99 -5.44 12.72
CA ALA A 119 10.92 -4.22 13.52
C ALA A 119 11.68 -3.03 12.91
N SER A 120 12.91 -3.26 12.44
CA SER A 120 13.71 -2.22 11.79
C SER A 120 13.09 -1.72 10.47
N GLU A 121 12.50 -2.62 9.67
CA GLU A 121 11.88 -2.28 8.39
C GLU A 121 10.61 -1.45 8.64
N VAL A 122 9.77 -1.89 9.57
CA VAL A 122 8.52 -1.21 9.92
C VAL A 122 8.78 0.16 10.54
N ALA A 123 9.74 0.26 11.47
CA ALA A 123 10.13 1.54 12.07
C ALA A 123 10.67 2.51 11.01
N GLN A 124 11.49 2.03 10.08
CA GLN A 124 12.00 2.84 8.98
C GLN A 124 10.88 3.27 8.01
N ALA A 125 9.94 2.38 7.70
CA ALA A 125 8.80 2.68 6.84
C ALA A 125 7.92 3.78 7.45
N LEU A 126 7.67 3.72 8.75
CA LEU A 126 6.94 4.76 9.48
C LEU A 126 7.68 6.10 9.47
N ARG A 127 8.99 6.13 9.74
CA ARG A 127 9.77 7.38 9.70
C ARG A 127 9.87 8.01 8.33
N SER A 128 9.99 7.18 7.29
CA SER A 128 10.17 7.61 5.91
C SER A 128 8.85 7.83 5.16
N ALA A 129 7.71 7.59 5.80
CA ALA A 129 6.41 7.82 5.21
C ALA A 129 6.23 9.30 4.82
N ASP A 130 5.47 9.53 3.75
CA ASP A 130 5.10 10.88 3.30
C ASP A 130 3.99 11.43 4.21
N TRP A 131 4.37 11.79 5.44
CA TRP A 131 3.44 12.27 6.45
C TRP A 131 2.68 13.50 6.00
N GLN A 132 3.29 14.36 5.17
CA GLN A 132 2.59 15.50 4.59
C GLN A 132 1.39 15.05 3.74
N MET A 133 1.57 14.05 2.87
CA MET A 133 0.49 13.48 2.07
C MET A 133 -0.57 12.77 2.94
N LEU A 134 -0.14 12.00 3.94
CA LEU A 134 -1.07 11.31 4.85
C LEU A 134 -1.89 12.30 5.70
N HIS A 135 -1.29 13.42 6.11
CA HIS A 135 -2.00 14.51 6.78
C HIS A 135 -3.00 15.20 5.84
N GLN A 136 -2.67 15.36 4.55
CA GLN A 136 -3.63 15.84 3.56
C GLN A 136 -4.82 14.88 3.43
N LEU A 137 -4.58 13.57 3.38
CA LEU A 137 -5.65 12.56 3.37
C LEU A 137 -6.62 12.71 4.54
N GLN A 138 -6.13 13.05 5.74
CA GLN A 138 -7.00 13.28 6.91
C GLN A 138 -7.96 14.46 6.72
N ARG A 139 -7.62 15.41 5.84
CA ARG A 139 -8.40 16.65 5.60
C ARG A 139 -9.21 16.62 4.31
N LEU A 140 -8.97 15.64 3.43
CA LEU A 140 -9.69 15.51 2.17
C LEU A 140 -11.14 15.10 2.42
N ASP A 141 -12.05 15.86 1.80
CA ASP A 141 -13.49 15.59 1.78
C ASP A 141 -13.95 15.35 0.34
N VAL A 142 -13.45 14.25 -0.24
CA VAL A 142 -13.77 13.81 -1.59
C VAL A 142 -14.18 12.33 -1.57
N PRO A 143 -15.01 11.88 -2.53
CA PRO A 143 -15.37 10.47 -2.64
C PRO A 143 -14.13 9.57 -2.68
N GLY A 144 -14.10 8.53 -1.83
CA GLY A 144 -12.99 7.58 -1.75
C GLY A 144 -11.93 7.90 -0.68
N ALA A 145 -11.84 9.13 -0.18
CA ALA A 145 -10.87 9.49 0.88
C ALA A 145 -11.12 8.71 2.18
N GLU A 146 -12.39 8.55 2.59
CA GLU A 146 -12.78 7.79 3.78
C GLU A 146 -12.34 6.33 3.71
N GLN A 147 -12.54 5.66 2.56
CA GLN A 147 -12.12 4.28 2.37
C GLN A 147 -10.61 4.11 2.51
N ILE A 148 -9.81 5.07 2.04
CA ILE A 148 -8.35 5.03 2.21
C ILE A 148 -7.98 5.20 3.69
N ARG A 149 -8.62 6.16 4.39
CA ARG A 149 -8.40 6.38 5.83
C ARG A 149 -8.72 5.13 6.64
N ASP A 150 -9.84 4.48 6.39
CA ASP A 150 -10.24 3.27 7.10
C ASP A 150 -9.32 2.10 6.81
N THR A 151 -8.93 1.91 5.54
CA THR A 151 -7.95 0.88 5.15
C THR A 151 -6.63 1.08 5.89
N LEU A 152 -6.14 2.33 5.94
CA LEU A 152 -4.91 2.67 6.63
C LEU A 152 -5.02 2.45 8.14
N ARG A 153 -6.12 2.89 8.77
CA ARG A 153 -6.35 2.73 10.22
C ARG A 153 -6.43 1.26 10.61
N ILE A 154 -7.24 0.46 9.91
CA ILE A 154 -7.40 -0.97 10.17
C ILE A 154 -6.05 -1.69 9.97
N GLY A 155 -5.33 -1.40 8.90
CA GLY A 155 -4.03 -2.00 8.63
C GLY A 155 -2.95 -1.59 9.64
N ALA A 156 -3.01 -0.35 10.14
CA ALA A 156 -2.09 0.17 11.15
C ALA A 156 -2.24 -0.53 12.51
N VAL A 157 -3.46 -0.86 12.93
CA VAL A 157 -3.70 -1.59 14.21
C VAL A 157 -3.47 -3.10 14.10
N THR A 158 -3.56 -3.65 12.88
CA THR A 158 -3.38 -5.09 12.59
C THR A 158 -1.90 -5.48 12.64
N ASN A 159 -1.58 -6.70 13.09
CA ASN A 159 -0.21 -7.20 13.14
C ASN A 159 0.47 -7.33 11.76
N GLU A 160 1.80 -7.31 11.74
CA GLU A 160 2.60 -7.27 10.50
C GLU A 160 2.50 -8.55 9.65
N ASP A 161 2.16 -9.69 10.25
CA ASP A 161 1.89 -10.94 9.55
C ASP A 161 0.57 -10.91 8.75
N ALA A 162 -0.42 -10.16 9.24
CA ALA A 162 -1.72 -9.99 8.58
C ALA A 162 -1.78 -8.76 7.67
N ALA A 163 -1.06 -7.68 8.00
CA ALA A 163 -1.07 -6.43 7.26
C ALA A 163 0.34 -5.81 7.20
N ASN A 164 0.93 -5.77 6.00
CA ASN A 164 2.25 -5.16 5.81
C ASN A 164 2.16 -3.63 5.85
N LEU A 165 2.64 -3.02 6.94
CA LEU A 165 2.44 -1.59 7.17
C LEU A 165 3.17 -0.72 6.15
N ALA A 166 4.37 -1.14 5.75
CA ALA A 166 5.17 -0.39 4.77
C ALA A 166 4.45 -0.30 3.41
N LYS A 167 3.83 -1.40 2.96
CA LYS A 167 3.02 -1.45 1.75
C LYS A 167 1.77 -0.57 1.90
N LEU A 168 1.07 -0.67 3.01
CA LEU A 168 -0.14 0.12 3.27
C LEU A 168 0.12 1.63 3.26
N LEU A 169 1.22 2.10 3.86
CA LEU A 169 1.61 3.51 3.85
C LEU A 169 1.86 4.01 2.42
N ARG A 170 2.54 3.21 1.60
CA ARG A 170 2.77 3.53 0.18
C ARG A 170 1.48 3.55 -0.62
N GLU A 171 0.65 2.53 -0.48
CA GLU A 171 -0.65 2.46 -1.19
C GLU A 171 -1.59 3.60 -0.78
N ALA A 172 -1.62 3.97 0.50
CA ALA A 172 -2.40 5.11 0.97
C ALA A 172 -1.91 6.43 0.35
N ARG A 173 -0.59 6.64 0.30
CA ARG A 173 0.01 7.80 -0.36
C ARG A 173 -0.37 7.87 -1.84
N ASP A 174 -0.15 6.79 -2.57
CA ASP A 174 -0.36 6.77 -4.03
C ASP A 174 -1.84 6.97 -4.38
N ARG A 175 -2.76 6.31 -3.64
CA ARG A 175 -4.20 6.55 -3.80
C ARG A 175 -4.62 7.97 -3.42
N THR A 176 -3.96 8.59 -2.45
CA THR A 176 -4.23 10.00 -2.09
C THR A 176 -3.81 10.93 -3.23
N LEU A 177 -2.67 10.67 -3.87
CA LEU A 177 -2.23 11.42 -5.06
C LEU A 177 -3.25 11.33 -6.19
N ASP A 178 -3.78 10.14 -6.46
CA ASP A 178 -4.80 9.93 -7.50
C ASP A 178 -6.10 10.71 -7.22
N LEU A 179 -6.44 10.94 -5.95
CA LEU A 179 -7.60 11.75 -5.58
C LEU A 179 -7.36 13.26 -5.77
N ILE A 180 -6.12 13.72 -5.61
CA ILE A 180 -5.76 15.15 -5.72
C ILE A 180 -5.55 15.54 -7.20
N VAL A 181 -4.99 14.63 -8.00
CA VAL A 181 -4.79 14.87 -9.43
C VAL A 181 -6.14 14.75 -10.14
N VAL A 182 -6.84 15.87 -10.29
CA VAL A 182 -8.04 15.96 -11.13
C VAL A 182 -7.65 15.58 -12.57
N PRO A 183 -8.17 14.48 -13.14
CA PRO A 183 -7.95 14.19 -14.55
C PRO A 183 -8.56 15.35 -15.36
N ALA A 184 -7.76 15.97 -16.24
CA ALA A 184 -8.27 17.01 -17.12
C ALA A 184 -9.51 16.45 -17.87
N PRO A 185 -10.64 17.18 -17.90
CA PRO A 185 -11.84 16.70 -18.57
C PRO A 185 -11.48 16.35 -20.01
N ALA A 186 -11.84 15.13 -20.42
CA ALA A 186 -11.59 14.66 -21.79
C ALA A 186 -12.12 15.72 -22.78
N PRO A 187 -11.36 16.06 -23.84
CA PRO A 187 -11.82 17.01 -24.84
C PRO A 187 -13.19 16.54 -25.34
N ARG A 188 -14.20 17.42 -25.21
CA ARG A 188 -15.56 17.13 -25.68
C ARG A 188 -15.48 16.64 -27.13
N PRO A 189 -16.17 15.54 -27.51
CA PRO A 189 -16.21 15.10 -28.89
C PRO A 189 -16.67 16.28 -29.74
N THR A 190 -15.86 16.67 -30.73
CA THR A 190 -16.25 17.70 -31.69
C THR A 190 -17.57 17.28 -32.33
N PRO A 191 -18.59 18.16 -32.37
CA PRO A 191 -19.87 17.82 -32.97
C PRO A 191 -19.64 17.32 -34.42
N PRO A 192 -20.39 16.31 -34.87
CA PRO A 192 -20.25 15.79 -36.23
C PRO A 192 -20.46 16.95 -37.21
N ARG A 193 -19.49 17.15 -38.10
CA ARG A 193 -19.56 18.16 -39.15
C ARG A 193 -20.83 17.90 -39.98
N PRO A 194 -21.71 18.90 -40.18
CA PRO A 194 -22.89 18.71 -41.02
C PRO A 194 -22.48 18.25 -42.43
N PRO A 195 -23.27 17.39 -43.09
CA PRO A 195 -22.95 16.92 -44.43
C PRO A 195 -22.86 18.14 -45.37
N THR A 196 -21.70 18.28 -46.03
CA THR A 196 -21.50 19.28 -47.07
C THR A 196 -22.46 19.00 -48.23
N PRO A 197 -23.25 19.96 -48.72
CA PRO A 197 -24.07 19.77 -49.91
C PRO A 197 -23.20 19.45 -51.13
N ASP A 198 -23.58 18.42 -51.89
CA ASP A 198 -22.93 18.10 -53.17
C ASP A 198 -23.10 19.28 -54.14
N THR A 199 -22.02 20.02 -54.38
CA THR A 199 -22.03 21.19 -55.26
C THR A 199 -21.53 20.77 -56.64
N VAL A 200 -22.42 20.74 -57.63
CA VAL A 200 -22.07 20.48 -59.04
C VAL A 200 -21.91 21.82 -59.76
N THR A 201 -20.73 22.08 -60.32
CA THR A 201 -20.47 23.28 -61.13
C THR A 201 -20.59 22.93 -62.61
N LEU A 202 -21.50 23.60 -63.32
CA LEU A 202 -21.67 23.47 -64.77
C LEU A 202 -21.25 24.76 -65.46
N THR A 203 -20.40 24.65 -66.48
CA THR A 203 -19.93 25.79 -67.29
C THR A 203 -20.22 25.52 -68.77
N GLY A 204 -20.70 26.53 -69.49
CA GLY A 204 -21.04 26.45 -70.90
C GLY A 204 -21.94 27.62 -71.32
N THR A 205 -22.43 27.58 -72.54
CA THR A 205 -23.47 28.51 -72.99
C THR A 205 -24.77 28.28 -72.20
N ARG A 206 -25.67 29.27 -72.20
CA ARG A 206 -26.92 29.21 -71.43
C ARG A 206 -27.69 27.92 -71.68
N ASP A 207 -27.85 27.54 -72.95
CA ASP A 207 -28.70 26.41 -73.32
C ASP A 207 -28.02 25.06 -73.02
N GLU A 208 -26.69 24.99 -73.09
CA GLU A 208 -25.91 23.80 -72.69
C GLU A 208 -25.96 23.56 -71.18
N VAL A 209 -25.82 24.63 -70.38
CA VAL A 209 -25.89 24.54 -68.91
C VAL A 209 -27.30 24.12 -68.48
N LEU A 210 -28.34 24.70 -69.09
CA LEU A 210 -29.72 24.32 -68.80
C LEU A 210 -30.05 22.88 -69.23
N GLY A 211 -29.48 22.40 -70.33
CA GLY A 211 -29.62 21.01 -70.77
C GLY A 211 -29.02 20.03 -69.76
N ARG A 212 -27.74 20.22 -69.39
CA ARG A 212 -27.06 19.35 -68.42
C ARG A 212 -27.67 19.42 -67.02
N LEU A 213 -28.12 20.60 -66.61
CA LEU A 213 -28.79 20.77 -65.32
C LEU A 213 -30.06 19.91 -65.25
N ARG A 214 -30.83 19.80 -66.33
CA ARG A 214 -32.03 18.93 -66.36
C ARG A 214 -31.71 17.45 -66.26
N GLU A 215 -30.59 16.99 -66.82
CA GLU A 215 -30.16 15.59 -66.74
C GLU A 215 -29.60 15.23 -65.36
N THR A 216 -28.97 16.19 -64.68
CA THR A 216 -28.25 15.94 -63.42
C THR A 216 -29.15 16.10 -62.18
N LEU A 217 -30.23 16.88 -62.28
CA LEU A 217 -31.12 17.14 -61.15
C LEU A 217 -32.09 15.98 -60.92
N PRO A 218 -32.30 15.56 -59.66
CA PRO A 218 -33.28 14.52 -59.34
C PRO A 218 -34.70 15.02 -59.62
N GLU A 219 -35.58 14.14 -60.11
CA GLU A 219 -36.99 14.47 -60.42
C GLU A 219 -37.81 14.93 -59.20
N ARG A 220 -37.33 14.65 -57.98
CA ARG A 220 -37.96 15.05 -56.72
C ARG A 220 -36.92 15.58 -55.74
N GLY A 221 -37.15 16.78 -55.22
CA GLY A 221 -36.30 17.43 -54.22
C GLY A 221 -36.42 18.96 -54.28
N ARG A 222 -35.96 19.65 -53.24
CA ARG A 222 -35.80 21.11 -53.28
C ARG A 222 -34.42 21.43 -53.84
N ILE A 223 -34.39 22.16 -54.95
CA ILE A 223 -33.16 22.46 -55.68
C ILE A 223 -32.92 23.96 -55.56
N GLU A 224 -31.74 24.34 -55.10
CA GLU A 224 -31.27 25.72 -55.07
C GLU A 224 -30.17 25.89 -56.13
N VAL A 225 -30.38 26.81 -57.07
CA VAL A 225 -29.44 27.07 -58.17
C VAL A 225 -28.85 28.45 -57.98
N THR A 226 -27.54 28.50 -57.74
CA THR A 226 -26.77 29.75 -57.78
C THR A 226 -26.06 29.83 -59.11
N TYR A 227 -26.33 30.87 -59.91
CA TYR A 227 -25.59 31.12 -61.15
C TYR A 227 -24.66 32.33 -60.97
N ARG A 228 -23.50 32.26 -61.62
CA ARG A 228 -22.59 33.38 -61.76
C ARG A 228 -22.35 33.60 -63.24
N ARG A 229 -22.59 34.82 -63.73
CA ARG A 229 -22.19 35.18 -65.09
C ARG A 229 -20.67 35.23 -65.13
N LEU A 230 -20.07 34.38 -65.95
CA LEU A 230 -18.67 34.54 -66.32
C LEU A 230 -18.69 35.55 -67.47
N ASP A 231 -17.97 36.64 -67.33
CA ASP A 231 -17.84 37.59 -68.44
C ASP A 231 -17.06 36.90 -69.55
N ASP A 232 -17.63 36.90 -70.76
CA ASP A 232 -16.89 36.56 -71.96
C ASP A 232 -15.86 37.67 -72.14
N GLY A 233 -14.61 37.36 -71.79
CA GLY A 233 -13.51 38.26 -72.09
C GLY A 233 -13.41 38.42 -73.60
N ASP A 234 -13.77 39.61 -74.09
CA ASP A 234 -13.07 40.17 -75.24
C ASP A 234 -13.22 41.70 -75.30
N ARG A 235 -12.21 42.36 -74.73
CA ARG A 235 -11.43 43.44 -75.36
C ARG A 235 -10.24 43.85 -74.51
#